data_AF-A0A674MBY8-F1
#
_entry.id   AF-A0A674MBY8-F1
#
_cell.length_a   1.000
_cell.length_b   1.000
_cell.length_c   1.000
_cell.angle_alpha   90.00
_cell.angle_beta   90.00
_cell.angle_gamma   90.00
#
_symmetry.space_group_name_H-M   'P 1'
#
loop_
_entity.id
_entity.type
_entity.pdbx_description
1 polymer ?
#
loop_
_entity_poly.entity_id
_entity_poly.type
_entity_poly.pdbx_seq_one_letter_code
_entity_poly.pdbx_strand_id
1 'polypeptide(L)'
;MPTVVLMDVSLSMTRPVSLEGNEDFQRKNLAVHGLNMLFEHMASNYRLEFTALMAFSSLWELLVPFTRDYNALQEALSNLDDYDKTCVESALQGVNSVVQQEWGNACPCQLQMSDTMNNLEELLHLSGGDGQIFTVDGALCMKSVQAMFGRLIDHAYSPFHAVLHCGNLSSDVQVFPRPEPVIIDEEVEPIPQSVNADLKIVGFIEITDICSPPVISRHLVLPIAVNKEMDDVGAGTTEELEEEPSASQMAGKSPNFCVLLHGSLKVEGMVALVQLGAEWYGMLYSQADSKKKSNLMMSIFEPGSEPLPWLGKISHLGPISEATENPYGEDDNKSPFPLQPQVKRSYAQTVTVWIKASGLQTDVQKILRNARKLPEKTQTFYKELNRLRKAALAFGFWELLKGVADLLERECTLLPDSAHPDAAFQLSHAAQQLKLASTGDSQYAAFDHNIVPMHTDFSS
;
A
#
# COMPACT_ATOMS: atom_id res chain seq x y z
N MET A 1 9.64 9.78 0.41
CA MET A 1 10.06 10.88 1.28
C MET A 1 10.53 12.01 0.40
N PRO A 2 9.99 13.21 0.58
CA PRO A 2 10.60 14.43 0.08
C PRO A 2 11.16 15.27 1.23
N THR A 3 12.02 16.22 0.90
CA THR A 3 12.64 17.14 1.85
C THR A 3 12.14 18.56 1.63
N VAL A 4 11.77 19.27 2.70
CA VAL A 4 11.52 20.71 2.64
C VAL A 4 12.55 21.41 3.51
N VAL A 5 13.39 22.22 2.86
CA VAL A 5 14.36 23.09 3.55
C VAL A 5 13.67 24.39 3.90
N LEU A 6 13.62 24.72 5.19
CA LEU A 6 13.06 25.98 5.67
C LEU A 6 14.17 26.89 6.22
N MET A 7 14.58 27.87 5.41
CA MET A 7 15.70 28.76 5.68
C MET A 7 15.23 30.07 6.34
N ASP A 8 15.78 30.40 7.51
CA ASP A 8 15.55 31.71 8.16
C ASP A 8 16.35 32.80 7.43
N VAL A 9 15.65 33.85 7.01
CA VAL A 9 16.21 35.02 6.33
C VAL A 9 15.96 36.32 7.10
N SER A 10 15.66 36.23 8.40
CA SER A 10 15.45 37.38 9.28
C SER A 10 16.72 38.18 9.57
N LEU A 11 16.56 39.40 10.09
CA LEU A 11 17.68 40.28 10.49
C LEU A 11 18.60 39.64 11.54
N SER A 12 18.14 38.61 12.25
CA SER A 12 18.98 37.91 13.22
C SER A 12 20.09 37.09 12.56
N MET A 13 19.88 36.67 11.31
CA MET A 13 20.81 35.85 10.53
C MET A 13 21.96 36.66 9.91
N THR A 14 21.85 38.00 9.87
CA THR A 14 22.92 38.90 9.40
C THR A 14 23.98 39.21 10.48
N ARG A 15 23.79 38.69 11.70
CA ARG A 15 24.76 38.87 12.79
C ARG A 15 26.10 38.19 12.45
N PRO A 16 27.23 38.79 12.82
CA PRO A 16 28.54 38.17 12.65
C PRO A 16 28.66 36.92 13.53
N VAL A 17 29.41 35.94 13.03
CA VAL A 17 29.64 34.65 13.67
C VAL A 17 30.63 34.74 14.84
N SER A 18 31.70 35.53 14.67
CA SER A 18 32.69 35.80 15.71
C SER A 18 32.81 37.31 15.93
N LEU A 19 32.82 37.73 17.19
CA LEU A 19 33.09 39.12 17.57
C LEU A 19 34.59 39.43 17.68
N GLU A 20 35.44 38.40 17.69
CA GLU A 20 36.88 38.51 18.02
C GLU A 20 37.81 37.98 16.91
N GLY A 21 37.29 37.47 15.79
CA GLY A 21 38.04 36.79 14.73
C GLY A 21 38.04 37.50 13.36
N ASN A 22 39.08 37.25 12.58
CA ASN A 22 39.39 37.80 11.24
C ASN A 22 38.47 37.30 10.09
N GLU A 23 37.33 36.67 10.39
CA GLU A 23 36.42 36.10 9.38
C GLU A 23 35.10 36.88 9.34
N ASP A 24 34.83 37.56 8.22
CA ASP A 24 33.63 38.39 7.98
C ASP A 24 32.38 37.55 7.61
N PHE A 25 32.14 36.42 8.28
CA PHE A 25 30.95 35.60 8.00
C PHE A 25 29.77 35.98 8.90
N GLN A 26 28.60 36.12 8.29
CA GLN A 26 27.31 36.19 8.98
C GLN A 26 26.74 34.78 9.20
N ARG A 27 25.81 34.62 10.14
CA ARG A 27 25.14 33.34 10.40
C ARG A 27 24.48 32.76 9.14
N LYS A 28 23.88 33.62 8.32
CA LYS A 28 23.31 33.28 7.01
C LYS A 28 24.33 32.62 6.09
N ASN A 29 25.58 33.12 6.06
CA ASN A 29 26.62 32.54 5.20
C ASN A 29 26.96 31.10 5.62
N LEU A 30 27.02 30.83 6.92
CA LEU A 30 27.26 29.48 7.41
C LEU A 30 26.10 28.52 7.11
N ALA A 31 24.87 28.99 7.27
CA ALA A 31 23.68 28.21 6.95
C ALA A 31 23.60 27.87 5.45
N VAL A 32 23.87 28.85 4.57
CA VAL A 32 24.00 28.62 3.12
C VAL A 32 25.10 27.59 2.81
N HIS A 33 26.25 27.68 3.47
CA HIS A 33 27.33 26.71 3.27
C HIS A 33 26.94 25.29 3.69
N GLY A 34 26.27 25.14 4.84
CA GLY A 34 25.78 23.84 5.31
C GLY A 34 24.74 23.24 4.36
N LEU A 35 23.81 24.06 3.86
CA LEU A 35 22.81 23.61 2.88
C LEU A 35 23.44 23.27 1.52
N ASN A 36 24.47 23.99 1.08
CA ASN A 36 25.21 23.63 -0.13
C ASN A 36 25.87 22.25 0.01
N MET A 37 26.49 21.97 1.17
CA MET A 37 27.06 20.65 1.47
C MET A 37 25.98 19.55 1.43
N LEU A 38 24.80 19.82 1.99
CA LEU A 38 23.66 18.89 1.92
C LEU A 38 23.22 18.66 0.46
N PHE A 39 23.03 19.72 -0.33
CA PHE A 39 22.60 19.62 -1.72
C PHE A 39 23.63 18.91 -2.61
N GLU A 40 24.93 19.12 -2.38
CA GLU A 40 26.00 18.39 -3.06
C GLU A 40 25.94 16.89 -2.75
N HIS A 41 25.71 16.54 -1.48
CA HIS A 41 25.52 15.15 -1.07
C HIS A 41 24.28 14.53 -1.72
N MET A 42 23.14 15.23 -1.71
CA MET A 42 21.90 14.73 -2.30
C MET A 42 22.01 14.59 -3.83
N ALA A 43 22.65 15.54 -4.52
CA ALA A 43 22.92 15.47 -5.95
C ALA A 43 23.84 14.28 -6.32
N SER A 44 24.68 13.82 -5.39
CA SER A 44 25.60 12.72 -5.63
C SER A 44 25.00 11.37 -5.25
N ASN A 45 24.39 11.28 -4.07
CA ASN A 45 24.05 10.03 -3.39
C ASN A 45 22.54 9.80 -3.23
N TYR A 46 21.72 10.86 -3.33
CA TYR A 46 20.27 10.86 -3.06
C TYR A 46 19.45 11.50 -4.20
N ARG A 47 19.90 11.30 -5.45
CA ARG A 47 19.42 11.99 -6.67
C ARG A 47 17.92 11.94 -6.94
N LEU A 48 17.23 10.96 -6.37
CA LEU A 48 15.80 10.74 -6.59
C LEU A 48 14.91 11.44 -5.57
N GLU A 49 15.49 11.97 -4.49
CA GLU A 49 14.79 12.75 -3.47
C GLU A 49 14.31 14.07 -4.06
N PHE A 50 13.05 14.39 -3.81
CA PHE A 50 12.50 15.70 -4.17
C PHE A 50 12.75 16.66 -3.02
N THR A 51 13.36 17.79 -3.33
CA THR A 51 13.67 18.82 -2.35
C THR A 51 13.01 20.14 -2.75
N ALA A 52 12.35 20.79 -1.80
CA ALA A 52 11.83 22.15 -1.94
C ALA A 52 12.63 23.10 -1.03
N LEU A 53 12.77 24.36 -1.44
CA LEU A 53 13.39 25.41 -0.65
C LEU A 53 12.37 26.50 -0.35
N MET A 54 12.15 26.74 0.94
CA MET A 54 11.31 27.80 1.46
C MET A 54 12.17 28.76 2.30
N ALA A 55 11.94 30.06 2.15
CA ALA A 55 12.53 31.07 3.02
C ALA A 55 11.45 31.69 3.88
N PHE A 56 11.79 32.03 5.13
CA PHE A 56 10.84 32.69 6.03
C PHE A 56 11.47 33.81 6.87
N SER A 57 10.64 34.83 7.10
CA SER A 57 10.82 35.90 8.07
C SER A 57 9.43 36.18 8.64
N SER A 58 8.84 37.37 8.44
CA SER A 58 7.49 37.69 8.93
C SER A 58 6.40 37.02 8.08
N LEU A 59 6.74 36.78 6.82
CA LEU A 59 6.03 35.98 5.85
C LEU A 59 6.96 34.84 5.40
N TRP A 60 6.41 33.87 4.67
CA TRP A 60 7.18 32.82 4.02
C TRP A 60 6.98 32.88 2.51
N GLU A 61 7.97 32.39 1.78
CA GLU A 61 7.95 32.27 0.33
C GLU A 61 8.51 30.90 -0.08
N LEU A 62 7.86 30.27 -1.06
CA LEU A 62 8.39 29.08 -1.73
C LEU A 62 9.33 29.53 -2.85
N LEU A 63 10.63 29.53 -2.57
CA LEU A 63 11.66 29.95 -3.53
C LEU A 63 11.84 28.93 -4.65
N VAL A 64 11.86 27.64 -4.29
CA VAL A 64 12.00 26.54 -5.24
C VAL A 64 10.99 25.46 -4.88
N PRO A 65 10.04 25.13 -5.78
CA PRO A 65 9.11 24.01 -5.57
C PRO A 65 9.86 22.67 -5.59
N PHE A 66 9.19 21.58 -5.21
CA PHE A 66 9.81 20.25 -5.18
C PHE A 66 10.49 19.90 -6.50
N THR A 67 11.81 19.72 -6.45
CA THR A 67 12.63 19.43 -7.61
C THR A 67 13.73 18.41 -7.27
N ARG A 68 14.31 17.81 -8.30
CA ARG A 68 15.55 17.03 -8.22
C ARG A 68 16.75 17.80 -8.79
N ASP A 69 16.52 19.03 -9.25
CA ASP A 69 17.55 19.92 -9.74
C ASP A 69 18.20 20.67 -8.57
N TYR A 70 19.24 20.05 -8.02
CA TYR A 70 20.00 20.62 -6.91
C TYR A 70 20.79 21.87 -7.30
N ASN A 71 21.09 22.08 -8.58
CA ASN A 71 21.74 23.32 -9.02
C ASN A 71 20.81 24.52 -8.86
N ALA A 72 19.53 24.36 -9.21
CA ALA A 72 18.53 25.41 -9.02
C ALA A 72 18.33 25.77 -7.54
N LEU A 73 18.39 24.76 -6.65
CA LEU A 73 18.34 24.98 -5.19
C LEU A 73 19.56 25.77 -4.68
N GLN A 74 20.76 25.45 -5.14
CA GLN A 74 21.99 26.16 -4.79
C GLN A 74 22.02 27.60 -5.34
N GLU A 75 21.52 27.82 -6.55
CA GLU A 75 21.40 29.15 -7.16
C GLU A 75 20.42 30.03 -6.37
N ALA A 76 19.27 29.49 -5.97
CA ALA A 76 18.31 30.20 -5.13
C ALA A 76 18.88 30.57 -3.75
N LEU A 77 19.66 29.67 -3.12
CA LEU A 77 20.34 29.96 -1.85
C LEU A 77 21.36 31.10 -1.96
N SER A 78 22.00 31.25 -3.11
CA SER A 78 23.02 32.28 -3.34
C SER A 78 22.42 33.68 -3.47
N ASN A 79 21.13 33.78 -3.83
CA ASN A 79 20.41 35.03 -4.10
C ASN A 79 19.38 35.38 -3.02
N LEU A 80 19.58 34.91 -1.78
CA LEU A 80 18.66 35.21 -0.68
C LEU A 80 18.76 36.69 -0.26
N ASP A 81 17.60 37.35 -0.12
CA ASP A 81 17.48 38.66 0.49
C ASP A 81 17.48 38.57 2.03
N ASP A 82 17.63 39.72 2.69
CA ASP A 82 17.52 39.85 4.15
C ASP A 82 16.20 40.55 4.50
N TYR A 83 15.46 39.98 5.46
CA TYR A 83 14.13 40.45 5.87
C TYR A 83 14.06 40.68 7.38
N ASP A 84 12.88 41.05 7.88
CA ASP A 84 12.65 41.61 9.21
C ASP A 84 12.71 40.63 10.40
N LYS A 85 11.60 39.99 10.76
CA LYS A 85 11.39 39.25 12.02
C LYS A 85 10.92 37.83 11.73
N THR A 86 11.35 36.86 12.53
CA THR A 86 10.95 35.44 12.38
C THR A 86 9.48 35.18 12.74
N CYS A 87 8.76 34.44 11.90
CA CYS A 87 7.41 33.92 12.14
C CYS A 87 7.32 32.44 11.76
N VAL A 88 7.80 31.58 12.66
CA VAL A 88 7.92 30.13 12.44
C VAL A 88 6.57 29.44 12.21
N GLU A 89 5.53 29.82 12.97
CA GLU A 89 4.21 29.17 12.86
C GLU A 89 3.61 29.33 11.46
N SER A 90 3.67 30.55 10.89
CA SER A 90 3.18 30.79 9.53
C SER A 90 3.98 30.00 8.49
N ALA A 91 5.29 29.89 8.69
CA ALA A 91 6.16 29.10 7.83
C ALA A 91 5.83 27.60 7.89
N LEU A 92 5.59 27.04 9.08
CA LEU A 92 5.17 25.64 9.25
C LEU A 92 3.79 25.36 8.64
N GLN A 93 2.86 26.31 8.70
CA GLN A 93 1.59 26.21 7.97
C GLN A 93 1.81 26.20 6.45
N GLY A 94 2.76 27.01 5.96
CA GLY A 94 3.19 27.00 4.56
C GLY A 94 3.76 25.66 4.13
N VAL A 95 4.68 25.11 4.92
CA VAL A 95 5.24 23.77 4.72
C VAL A 95 4.13 22.72 4.58
N ASN A 96 3.19 22.70 5.54
CA ASN A 96 2.09 21.74 5.53
C ASN A 96 1.25 21.87 4.24
N SER A 97 0.96 23.11 3.83
CA SER A 97 0.22 23.38 2.59
C SER A 97 0.96 22.87 1.36
N VAL A 98 2.27 23.13 1.24
CA VAL A 98 3.12 22.72 0.12
C VAL A 98 3.24 21.19 0.06
N VAL A 99 3.45 20.54 1.20
CA VAL A 99 3.54 19.07 1.30
C VAL A 99 2.22 18.41 0.93
N GLN A 100 1.11 18.85 1.52
CA GLN A 100 -0.21 18.26 1.28
C GLN A 100 -0.65 18.41 -0.18
N GLN A 101 -0.34 19.55 -0.80
CA GLN A 101 -0.70 19.82 -2.19
C GLN A 101 0.00 18.88 -3.18
N GLU A 102 1.25 18.49 -2.91
CA GLU A 102 2.07 17.70 -3.83
C GLU A 102 2.08 16.20 -3.50
N TRP A 103 2.14 15.85 -2.21
CA TRP A 103 2.36 14.48 -1.74
C TRP A 103 1.20 13.90 -0.93
N GLY A 104 0.22 14.72 -0.54
CA GLY A 104 -0.87 14.33 0.36
C GLY A 104 -0.39 14.04 1.78
N ASN A 105 -1.17 13.25 2.53
CA ASN A 105 -0.94 13.02 3.98
C ASN A 105 -0.14 11.74 4.31
N ALA A 106 0.18 10.92 3.31
CA ALA A 106 0.75 9.58 3.52
C ALA A 106 2.24 9.47 3.19
N CYS A 107 2.90 10.58 2.84
CA CYS A 107 4.31 10.58 2.51
C CYS A 107 5.11 11.18 3.68
N PRO A 108 6.03 10.42 4.31
CA PRO A 108 6.89 10.98 5.34
C PRO A 108 7.77 12.07 4.72
N CYS A 109 7.79 13.25 5.32
CA CYS A 109 8.53 14.42 4.84
C CYS A 109 9.51 14.89 5.91
N GLN A 110 10.76 15.16 5.52
CA GLN A 110 11.78 15.66 6.44
C GLN A 110 11.82 17.19 6.41
N LEU A 111 11.85 17.79 7.60
CA LEU A 111 11.91 19.24 7.80
C LEU A 111 13.22 19.67 8.45
N GLN A 112 13.81 20.74 7.91
CA GLN A 112 15.02 21.36 8.44
C GLN A 112 14.78 22.83 8.75
N MET A 113 15.13 23.27 9.96
CA MET A 113 14.89 24.63 10.46
C MET A 113 16.15 25.22 11.10
N SER A 114 16.31 26.55 11.04
CA SER A 114 17.40 27.28 11.69
C SER A 114 16.93 28.24 12.79
N ASP A 115 17.61 28.17 13.94
CA ASP A 115 17.73 29.12 15.09
C ASP A 115 16.45 29.53 15.88
N THR A 116 16.19 28.85 17.01
CA THR A 116 15.64 29.37 18.30
C THR A 116 15.44 28.23 19.33
N MET A 117 16.47 27.91 20.12
CA MET A 117 16.61 26.63 20.84
C MET A 117 15.46 26.22 21.78
N ASN A 118 14.87 27.12 22.57
CA ASN A 118 13.91 26.71 23.61
C ASN A 118 12.53 26.32 23.05
N ASN A 119 12.15 26.85 21.88
CA ASN A 119 10.87 26.51 21.23
C ASN A 119 11.02 25.31 20.28
N LEU A 120 12.25 24.97 19.87
CA LEU A 120 12.52 23.84 18.96
C LEU A 120 12.32 22.49 19.66
N GLU A 121 12.67 22.38 20.95
CA GLU A 121 12.41 21.17 21.74
C GLU A 121 10.90 20.95 21.94
N GLU A 122 10.14 22.01 22.18
CA GLU A 122 8.68 21.96 22.27
C GLU A 122 8.05 21.58 20.92
N LEU A 123 8.59 22.08 19.80
CA LEU A 123 8.16 21.66 18.46
C LEU A 123 8.40 20.17 18.20
N LEU A 124 9.54 19.61 18.62
CA LEU A 124 9.81 18.17 18.56
C LEU A 124 8.83 17.37 19.42
N HIS A 125 8.48 17.87 20.61
CA HIS A 125 7.49 17.22 21.44
C HIS A 125 6.10 17.24 20.78
N LEU A 126 5.73 18.36 20.14
CA LEU A 126 4.48 18.49 19.39
C LEU A 126 4.43 17.62 18.12
N SER A 127 5.58 17.26 17.54
CA SER A 127 5.66 16.29 16.43
C SER A 127 5.62 14.83 16.88
N GLY A 128 5.39 14.56 18.17
CA GLY A 128 5.36 13.20 18.72
C GLY A 128 6.74 12.59 18.97
N GLY A 129 7.80 13.40 18.92
CA GLY A 129 9.19 12.95 19.05
C GLY A 129 9.86 12.57 17.74
N ASP A 130 9.15 12.63 16.61
CA ASP A 130 9.72 12.41 15.29
C ASP A 130 10.50 13.66 14.83
N GLY A 131 11.83 13.58 14.99
CA GLY A 131 12.80 14.60 14.56
C GLY A 131 14.03 14.68 15.47
N GLN A 132 15.06 15.41 15.03
CA GLN A 132 16.27 15.62 15.81
C GLN A 132 16.76 17.07 15.68
N ILE A 133 17.12 17.69 16.81
CA ILE A 133 17.79 19.00 16.82
C ILE A 133 19.29 18.77 16.71
N PHE A 134 19.91 19.43 15.74
CA PHE A 134 21.36 19.45 15.56
C PHE A 134 21.91 20.79 16.06
N THR A 135 22.81 20.73 17.03
CA THR A 135 23.46 21.90 17.63
C THR A 135 24.96 21.89 17.34
N VAL A 136 25.58 23.07 17.31
CA VAL A 136 27.03 23.19 17.15
C VAL A 136 27.70 23.04 18.51
N ASP A 137 28.57 22.04 18.65
CA ASP A 137 29.40 21.86 19.83
C ASP A 137 30.65 22.76 19.73
N GLY A 138 30.74 23.78 20.58
CA GLY A 138 31.89 24.70 20.64
C GLY A 138 31.70 25.99 19.84
N ALA A 139 32.79 26.51 19.25
CA ALA A 139 32.77 27.79 18.52
C ALA A 139 32.06 27.66 17.18
N LEU A 140 31.11 28.58 16.91
CA LEU A 140 30.42 28.65 15.62
C LEU A 140 31.41 29.05 14.53
N CYS A 141 31.63 28.17 13.56
CA CYS A 141 32.52 28.39 12.42
C CYS A 141 32.14 27.46 11.27
N MET A 142 32.76 27.64 10.11
CA MET A 142 32.51 26.81 8.92
C MET A 142 32.70 25.31 9.20
N LYS A 143 33.79 24.95 9.87
CA LYS A 143 34.13 23.55 10.19
C LYS A 143 33.09 22.90 11.10
N SER A 144 32.61 23.64 12.10
CA SER A 144 31.66 23.11 13.07
C SER A 144 30.27 22.92 12.45
N VAL A 145 29.88 23.81 11.53
CA VAL A 145 28.64 23.67 10.74
C VAL A 145 28.73 22.52 9.74
N GLN A 146 29.87 22.35 9.05
CA GLN A 146 30.10 21.17 8.20
C GLN A 146 29.97 19.86 8.98
N ALA A 147 30.55 19.78 10.18
CA ALA A 147 30.40 18.60 11.04
C ALA A 147 28.94 18.37 11.47
N MET A 148 28.20 19.45 11.75
CA MET A 148 26.78 19.37 12.10
C MET A 148 25.94 18.83 10.93
N PHE A 149 26.11 19.35 9.71
CA PHE A 149 25.43 18.86 8.51
C PHE A 149 25.89 17.46 8.11
N GLY A 150 27.14 17.09 8.37
CA GLY A 150 27.61 15.70 8.24
C GLY A 150 26.80 14.73 9.10
N ARG A 151 26.57 15.07 10.39
CA ARG A 151 25.71 14.25 11.27
C ARG A 151 24.26 14.15 10.76
N LEU A 152 23.71 15.24 10.21
CA LEU A 152 22.37 15.26 9.61
C LEU A 152 22.31 14.34 8.38
N ILE A 153 23.31 14.41 7.51
CA ILE A 153 23.46 13.54 6.34
C ILE A 153 23.50 12.07 6.74
N ASP A 154 24.35 11.72 7.71
CA ASP A 154 24.51 10.35 8.20
C ASP A 154 23.20 9.81 8.81
N HIS A 155 22.45 10.68 9.49
CA HIS A 155 21.20 10.30 10.14
C HIS A 155 20.03 10.13 9.14
N ALA A 156 19.81 11.12 8.27
CA ALA A 156 18.57 11.24 7.49
C ALA A 156 18.72 10.89 6.01
N TYR A 157 19.93 10.98 5.44
CA TYR A 157 20.22 10.88 4.00
C TYR A 157 21.25 9.80 3.67
N SER A 158 21.33 8.77 4.51
CA SER A 158 22.16 7.60 4.28
C SER A 158 21.42 6.56 3.42
N PRO A 159 21.95 6.19 2.24
CA PRO A 159 21.27 5.29 1.31
C PRO A 159 21.17 3.88 1.86
N PHE A 160 20.03 3.23 1.63
CA PHE A 160 19.86 1.84 2.00
C PHE A 160 20.44 0.94 0.91
N HIS A 161 21.61 0.37 1.18
CA HIS A 161 22.24 -0.64 0.35
C HIS A 161 21.82 -2.04 0.79
N ALA A 162 21.54 -2.88 -0.18
CA ALA A 162 21.10 -4.27 0.01
C ALA A 162 21.69 -5.16 -1.08
N VAL A 163 21.63 -6.47 -0.88
CA VAL A 163 21.98 -7.47 -1.89
C VAL A 163 20.71 -8.22 -2.27
N LEU A 164 20.36 -8.15 -3.55
CA LEU A 164 19.21 -8.86 -4.10
C LEU A 164 19.65 -10.24 -4.57
N HIS A 165 19.03 -11.30 -4.04
CA HIS A 165 19.34 -12.68 -4.33
C HIS A 165 18.16 -13.43 -4.98
N CYS A 166 18.46 -14.24 -5.98
CA CYS A 166 17.57 -15.29 -6.50
C CYS A 166 18.39 -16.57 -6.70
N GLY A 167 18.40 -17.43 -5.68
CA GLY A 167 19.32 -18.55 -5.62
C GLY A 167 20.78 -18.08 -5.71
N ASN A 168 21.49 -18.47 -6.76
CA ASN A 168 22.89 -18.09 -7.00
C ASN A 168 23.05 -16.78 -7.79
N LEU A 169 21.96 -16.19 -8.29
CA LEU A 169 21.99 -14.89 -8.94
C LEU A 169 21.96 -13.81 -7.87
N SER A 170 22.87 -12.84 -7.94
CA SER A 170 22.92 -11.73 -7.00
C SER A 170 23.29 -10.41 -7.67
N SER A 171 22.79 -9.31 -7.13
CA SER A 171 23.27 -7.95 -7.45
C SER A 171 23.21 -7.08 -6.22
N ASP A 172 24.22 -6.22 -6.06
CA ASP A 172 24.16 -5.12 -5.12
C ASP A 172 23.16 -4.08 -5.62
N VAL A 173 22.32 -3.59 -4.71
CA VAL A 173 21.21 -2.69 -5.01
C VAL A 173 21.04 -1.59 -3.97
N GLN A 174 20.50 -0.46 -4.42
CA GLN A 174 20.00 0.61 -3.59
C GLN A 174 18.48 0.54 -3.56
N VAL A 175 17.89 0.56 -2.35
CA VAL A 175 16.44 0.67 -2.15
C VAL A 175 16.10 2.13 -1.84
N PHE A 176 15.28 2.75 -2.68
CA PHE A 176 14.95 4.17 -2.58
C PHE A 176 13.44 4.46 -2.61
N PRO A 177 12.85 5.25 -1.69
CA PRO A 177 13.50 5.82 -0.50
C PRO A 177 13.91 4.71 0.47
N ARG A 178 14.69 5.05 1.50
CA ARG A 178 15.04 4.11 2.56
C ARG A 178 13.75 3.58 3.23
N PRO A 179 13.56 2.27 3.39
CA PRO A 179 12.44 1.74 4.17
C PRO A 179 12.50 2.20 5.62
N GLU A 180 11.41 2.77 6.12
CA GLU A 180 11.29 3.11 7.54
C GLU A 180 11.02 1.84 8.37
N PRO A 181 11.55 1.75 9.59
CA PRO A 181 11.21 0.64 10.49
C PRO A 181 9.72 0.62 10.79
N VAL A 182 9.12 -0.58 10.76
CA VAL A 182 7.71 -0.77 11.11
C VAL A 182 7.61 -1.13 12.59
N ILE A 183 6.82 -0.37 13.33
CA ILE A 183 6.54 -0.66 14.74
C ILE A 183 5.39 -1.68 14.79
N ILE A 184 5.67 -2.87 15.31
CA ILE A 184 4.64 -3.86 15.59
C ILE A 184 4.26 -3.69 17.06
N ASP A 185 2.99 -3.36 17.29
CA ASP A 185 2.42 -3.25 18.64
C ASP A 185 2.14 -4.65 19.18
N GLU A 186 3.17 -5.31 19.69
CA GLU A 186 3.00 -6.46 20.56
C GLU A 186 2.71 -5.95 21.97
N GLU A 187 1.68 -6.51 22.64
CA GLU A 187 1.05 -6.04 23.90
C GLU A 187 1.99 -5.74 25.09
N VAL A 188 3.30 -5.96 24.97
CA VAL A 188 4.29 -5.85 26.04
C VAL A 188 5.43 -4.88 25.75
N GLU A 189 5.80 -4.61 24.49
CA GLU A 189 6.76 -3.55 24.11
C GLU A 189 6.82 -3.43 22.56
N PRO A 190 6.69 -2.23 21.98
CA PRO A 190 6.80 -2.04 20.53
C PRO A 190 8.24 -2.32 20.06
N ILE A 191 8.43 -3.38 19.26
CA ILE A 191 9.73 -3.71 18.68
C ILE A 191 9.79 -3.19 17.24
N PRO A 192 10.71 -2.27 16.90
CA PRO A 192 10.87 -1.80 15.53
C PRO A 192 11.47 -2.90 14.66
N GLN A 193 10.74 -3.33 13.63
CA GLN A 193 11.24 -4.25 12.62
C GLN A 193 11.80 -3.48 11.41
N SER A 194 13.03 -3.81 11.03
CA SER A 194 13.71 -3.23 9.86
C SER A 194 13.87 -4.27 8.76
N VAL A 195 13.82 -3.82 7.52
CA VAL A 195 14.03 -4.67 6.34
C VAL A 195 15.48 -5.19 6.34
N ASN A 196 15.67 -6.48 6.08
CA ASN A 196 17.00 -7.08 5.92
C ASN A 196 17.75 -6.50 4.71
N ALA A 197 19.07 -6.40 4.84
CA ALA A 197 19.93 -6.05 3.72
C ALA A 197 20.06 -7.21 2.70
N ASP A 198 19.87 -8.46 3.11
CA ASP A 198 19.84 -9.62 2.21
C ASP A 198 18.41 -9.90 1.72
N LEU A 199 18.08 -9.34 0.56
CA LEU A 199 16.75 -9.47 -0.06
C LEU A 199 16.68 -10.77 -0.85
N LYS A 200 16.01 -11.79 -0.31
CA LYS A 200 15.93 -13.12 -0.94
C LYS A 200 14.61 -13.31 -1.67
N ILE A 201 14.68 -13.53 -2.98
CA ILE A 201 13.53 -13.95 -3.78
C ILE A 201 13.20 -15.40 -3.44
N VAL A 202 11.95 -15.65 -3.05
CA VAL A 202 11.46 -16.97 -2.62
C VAL A 202 10.50 -17.61 -3.61
N GLY A 203 9.99 -16.86 -4.60
CA GLY A 203 9.09 -17.38 -5.62
C GLY A 203 8.60 -16.30 -6.57
N PHE A 204 7.81 -16.72 -7.56
CA PHE A 204 7.17 -15.86 -8.55
C PHE A 204 5.67 -16.13 -8.59
N ILE A 205 4.87 -15.09 -8.79
CA ILE A 205 3.42 -15.15 -8.87
C ILE A 205 2.96 -14.26 -10.04
N GLU A 206 1.92 -14.65 -10.75
CA GLU A 206 1.33 -13.81 -11.79
C GLU A 206 0.77 -12.49 -11.22
N ILE A 207 0.82 -11.41 -12.00
CA ILE A 207 0.22 -10.12 -11.60
C ILE A 207 -1.30 -10.25 -11.38
N THR A 208 -1.96 -11.14 -12.12
CA THR A 208 -3.38 -11.50 -11.98
C THR A 208 -3.69 -12.15 -10.63
N ASP A 209 -2.80 -12.99 -10.13
CA ASP A 209 -2.97 -13.72 -8.86
C ASP A 209 -2.63 -12.86 -7.64
N ILE A 210 -1.56 -12.06 -7.71
CA ILE A 210 -1.20 -11.13 -6.63
C ILE A 210 -2.24 -9.99 -6.51
N CYS A 211 -2.93 -9.66 -7.61
CA CYS A 211 -3.90 -8.57 -7.71
C CYS A 211 -3.27 -7.20 -7.38
N SER A 212 -3.96 -6.41 -6.55
CA SER A 212 -3.50 -5.10 -6.05
C SER A 212 -3.42 -5.16 -4.53
N PRO A 213 -2.37 -5.79 -3.97
CA PRO A 213 -2.27 -5.99 -2.54
C PRO A 213 -2.13 -4.65 -1.80
N PRO A 214 -2.65 -4.54 -0.57
CA PRO A 214 -2.29 -3.45 0.33
C PRO A 214 -0.80 -3.56 0.67
N VAL A 215 -0.11 -2.43 0.65
CA VAL A 215 1.34 -2.35 0.90
C VAL A 215 1.60 -1.17 1.82
N ILE A 216 2.59 -1.29 2.70
CA ILE A 216 3.02 -0.22 3.62
C ILE A 216 3.67 0.89 2.81
N SER A 217 4.60 0.52 1.95
CA SER A 217 5.44 1.46 1.21
C SER A 217 5.96 0.86 -0.09
N ARG A 218 6.43 1.74 -0.98
CA ARG A 218 6.96 1.39 -2.30
C ARG A 218 8.33 2.01 -2.49
N HIS A 219 9.25 1.24 -3.05
CA HIS A 219 10.65 1.59 -3.19
C HIS A 219 11.17 1.21 -4.57
N LEU A 220 11.94 2.07 -5.21
CA LEU A 220 12.75 1.72 -6.37
C LEU A 220 13.91 0.83 -5.94
N VAL A 221 14.22 -0.17 -6.76
CA VAL A 221 15.40 -1.04 -6.58
C VAL A 221 16.35 -0.80 -7.72
N LEU A 222 17.49 -0.18 -7.42
CA LEU A 222 18.44 0.28 -8.42
C LEU A 222 19.76 -0.49 -8.29
N PRO A 223 20.36 -0.98 -9.39
CA PRO A 223 21.66 -1.64 -9.32
C PRO A 223 22.76 -0.65 -8.94
N ILE A 224 23.68 -1.08 -8.08
CA ILE A 224 24.88 -0.32 -7.72
C ILE A 224 26.09 -0.93 -8.41
N ALA A 225 26.93 -0.08 -9.01
CA ALA A 225 28.24 -0.52 -9.50
C ALA A 225 29.22 -0.57 -8.32
N VAL A 226 29.40 -1.75 -7.74
CA VAL A 226 30.39 -1.94 -6.68
C VAL A 226 31.74 -2.24 -7.33
N ASN A 227 32.65 -1.26 -7.33
CA ASN A 227 34.05 -1.50 -7.68
C ASN A 227 34.70 -2.29 -6.54
N LYS A 228 34.84 -3.60 -6.70
CA LYS A 228 35.44 -4.51 -5.69
C LYS A 228 36.97 -4.38 -5.54
N GLU A 229 37.63 -3.42 -6.20
CA GLU A 229 39.10 -3.35 -6.24
C GLU A 229 39.74 -2.21 -5.41
N MET A 230 38.97 -1.36 -4.71
CA MET A 230 39.56 -0.19 -4.04
C MET A 230 39.89 -0.38 -2.55
N ASP A 231 39.51 -1.50 -1.92
CA ASP A 231 39.75 -1.73 -0.48
C ASP A 231 41.00 -2.58 -0.15
N ASP A 232 41.75 -3.08 -1.15
CA ASP A 232 42.91 -3.95 -0.88
C ASP A 232 44.09 -3.76 -1.86
N VAL A 233 44.60 -2.54 -2.05
CA VAL A 233 46.02 -2.36 -2.41
C VAL A 233 46.56 -1.06 -1.81
N GLY A 234 47.54 -1.20 -0.92
CA GLY A 234 48.29 -0.10 -0.34
C GLY A 234 49.03 0.75 -1.37
N ALA A 235 49.34 1.98 -0.93
CA ALA A 235 50.12 2.98 -1.64
C ALA A 235 51.33 2.40 -2.39
N GLY A 236 51.39 2.60 -3.70
CA GLY A 236 52.53 2.19 -4.52
C GLY A 236 52.48 2.72 -5.96
N THR A 237 53.12 3.88 -6.15
CA THR A 237 53.75 4.39 -7.38
C THR A 237 52.91 4.71 -8.63
N THR A 238 53.02 5.98 -9.01
CA THR A 238 52.68 6.65 -10.27
C THR A 238 53.18 5.93 -11.51
N GLU A 239 52.29 5.67 -12.48
CA GLU A 239 52.60 5.66 -13.92
C GLU A 239 51.34 5.97 -14.77
N GLU A 240 51.50 7.06 -15.53
CA GLU A 240 50.92 7.50 -16.81
C GLU A 240 49.45 7.29 -17.22
N LEU A 241 48.89 8.41 -17.70
CA LEU A 241 47.55 8.68 -18.25
C LEU A 241 47.20 7.82 -19.48
N GLU A 242 46.19 6.95 -19.33
CA GLU A 242 45.23 6.64 -20.40
C GLU A 242 43.83 7.08 -19.93
N GLU A 243 43.00 7.62 -20.84
CA GLU A 243 41.62 8.02 -20.56
C GLU A 243 40.77 6.79 -20.21
N GLU A 244 40.80 6.40 -18.94
CA GLU A 244 39.93 5.39 -18.35
C GLU A 244 38.45 5.75 -18.64
N PRO A 245 37.66 4.86 -19.27
CA PRO A 245 36.24 5.10 -19.47
C PRO A 245 35.58 5.29 -18.10
N SER A 246 34.84 6.40 -17.92
CA SER A 246 34.17 6.72 -16.65
C SER A 246 33.48 5.49 -16.05
N ALA A 247 33.59 5.28 -14.73
CA ALA A 247 33.11 4.07 -14.04
C ALA A 247 31.65 3.66 -14.40
N SER A 248 30.80 4.63 -14.73
CA SER A 248 29.43 4.43 -15.21
C SER A 248 29.32 3.74 -16.59
N GLN A 249 30.27 3.99 -17.50
CA GLN A 249 30.34 3.36 -18.82
C GLN A 249 30.85 1.91 -18.75
N MET A 250 31.72 1.60 -17.79
CA MET A 250 32.17 0.23 -17.54
C MET A 250 31.08 -0.61 -16.88
N ALA A 251 30.42 -0.08 -15.86
CA ALA A 251 29.30 -0.73 -15.19
C ALA A 251 28.13 -1.04 -16.14
N GLY A 252 27.81 -0.13 -17.06
CA GLY A 252 26.72 -0.29 -18.04
C GLY A 252 26.95 -1.39 -19.10
N LYS A 253 28.17 -1.91 -19.23
CA LYS A 253 28.49 -3.03 -20.15
C LYS A 253 28.46 -4.39 -19.46
N SER A 254 28.54 -4.42 -18.13
CA SER A 254 28.48 -5.65 -17.36
C SER A 254 27.04 -6.17 -17.24
N PRO A 255 26.77 -7.48 -17.42
CA PRO A 255 25.46 -8.04 -17.17
C PRO A 255 25.04 -7.83 -15.72
N ASN A 256 23.83 -7.30 -15.50
CA ASN A 256 23.31 -7.03 -14.16
C ASN A 256 21.99 -7.79 -13.92
N PHE A 257 21.90 -8.48 -12.78
CA PHE A 257 20.74 -9.29 -12.43
C PHE A 257 19.45 -8.46 -12.32
N CYS A 258 19.49 -7.22 -11.81
CA CYS A 258 18.32 -6.36 -11.73
C CYS A 258 17.72 -6.03 -13.09
N VAL A 259 18.56 -5.85 -14.11
CA VAL A 259 18.13 -5.58 -15.49
C VAL A 259 17.44 -6.82 -16.07
N LEU A 260 18.02 -8.00 -15.87
CA LEU A 260 17.43 -9.27 -16.28
C LEU A 260 16.07 -9.49 -15.59
N LEU A 261 16.04 -9.41 -14.26
CA LEU A 261 14.85 -9.62 -13.45
C LEU A 261 13.73 -8.65 -13.85
N HIS A 262 14.04 -7.36 -13.97
CA HIS A 262 13.08 -6.34 -14.39
C HIS A 262 12.47 -6.65 -15.77
N GLY A 263 13.31 -6.99 -16.75
CA GLY A 263 12.88 -7.33 -18.09
C GLY A 263 11.97 -8.55 -18.10
N SER A 264 12.35 -9.61 -17.39
CA SER A 264 11.55 -10.84 -17.27
C SER A 264 10.20 -10.60 -16.59
N LEU A 265 10.18 -9.94 -15.43
CA LEU A 265 8.93 -9.64 -14.72
C LEU A 265 7.95 -8.82 -15.57
N LYS A 266 8.47 -7.88 -16.36
CA LYS A 266 7.64 -7.07 -17.26
C LYS A 266 7.06 -7.87 -18.42
N VAL A 267 7.88 -8.71 -19.06
CA VAL A 267 7.46 -9.48 -20.24
C VAL A 267 6.48 -10.58 -19.85
N GLU A 268 6.78 -11.30 -18.77
CA GLU A 268 5.95 -12.41 -18.28
C GLU A 268 4.73 -11.96 -17.49
N GLY A 269 4.62 -10.66 -17.14
CA GLY A 269 3.50 -10.17 -16.34
C GLY A 269 3.46 -10.80 -14.94
N MET A 270 4.63 -10.96 -14.33
CA MET A 270 4.81 -11.59 -13.02
C MET A 270 5.38 -10.62 -11.97
N VAL A 271 5.26 -11.01 -10.71
CA VAL A 271 5.94 -10.41 -9.57
C VAL A 271 6.85 -11.46 -8.90
N ALA A 272 7.93 -11.02 -8.26
CA ALA A 272 8.78 -11.89 -7.46
C ALA A 272 8.52 -11.64 -5.96
N LEU A 273 8.18 -12.68 -5.21
CA LEU A 273 8.06 -12.59 -3.76
C LEU A 273 9.44 -12.50 -3.13
N VAL A 274 9.63 -11.52 -2.24
CA VAL A 274 10.89 -11.27 -1.54
C VAL A 274 10.71 -11.38 -0.04
N GLN A 275 11.62 -12.07 0.63
CA GLN A 275 11.67 -12.13 2.09
C GLN A 275 12.40 -10.90 2.63
N LEU A 276 11.72 -10.15 3.49
CA LEU A 276 12.24 -8.91 4.11
C LEU A 276 12.69 -9.13 5.55
N GLY A 277 12.18 -10.16 6.22
CA GLY A 277 12.49 -10.49 7.60
C GLY A 277 11.92 -11.85 8.02
N ALA A 278 11.84 -12.09 9.34
CA ALA A 278 11.16 -13.26 9.88
C ALA A 278 9.64 -13.06 9.77
N GLU A 279 8.93 -13.96 9.07
CA GLU A 279 7.49 -13.82 8.78
C GLU A 279 7.13 -12.44 8.18
N TRP A 280 8.03 -11.87 7.36
CA TRP A 280 7.80 -10.59 6.70
C TRP A 280 8.29 -10.62 5.25
N TYR A 281 7.41 -10.21 4.35
CA TYR A 281 7.54 -10.38 2.91
C TYR A 281 7.14 -9.12 2.15
N GLY A 282 7.58 -9.06 0.90
CA GLY A 282 7.19 -8.05 -0.06
C GLY A 282 7.12 -8.64 -1.47
N MET A 283 6.97 -7.76 -2.45
CA MET A 283 7.03 -8.14 -3.86
C MET A 283 7.89 -7.18 -4.67
N LEU A 284 8.63 -7.74 -5.62
CA LEU A 284 9.35 -7.03 -6.67
C LEU A 284 8.56 -7.11 -7.97
N TYR A 285 8.43 -5.99 -8.67
CA TYR A 285 7.65 -5.90 -9.90
C TYR A 285 8.16 -4.78 -10.79
N SER A 286 7.85 -4.88 -12.08
CA SER A 286 8.12 -3.81 -13.04
C SER A 286 7.01 -2.77 -12.96
N GLN A 287 7.36 -1.52 -12.68
CA GLN A 287 6.44 -0.39 -12.78
C GLN A 287 6.83 0.55 -13.91
N ALA A 288 5.88 0.79 -14.82
CA ALA A 288 6.01 1.83 -15.83
C ALA A 288 5.64 3.20 -15.23
N ASP A 289 6.62 4.09 -15.17
CA ASP A 289 6.43 5.52 -14.83
C ASP A 289 5.87 6.28 -16.05
N SER A 290 6.27 5.85 -17.26
CA SER A 290 5.73 6.35 -18.51
C SER A 290 5.76 5.26 -19.60
N LYS A 291 5.23 5.57 -20.79
CA LYS A 291 5.32 4.67 -21.95
C LYS A 291 6.75 4.24 -22.30
N LYS A 292 7.77 5.02 -21.90
CA LYS A 292 9.18 4.79 -22.25
C LYS A 292 10.07 4.36 -21.08
N LYS A 293 9.67 4.64 -19.83
CA LYS A 293 10.50 4.37 -18.64
C LYS A 293 9.77 3.41 -17.72
N SER A 294 10.40 2.27 -17.45
CA SER A 294 9.98 1.30 -16.44
C SER A 294 11.19 0.96 -15.58
N ASN A 295 10.98 0.81 -14.28
CA ASN A 295 12.01 0.41 -13.33
C ASN A 295 11.53 -0.76 -12.47
N LEU A 296 12.49 -1.45 -11.85
CA LEU A 296 12.21 -2.42 -10.81
C LEU A 296 11.77 -1.68 -9.54
N MET A 297 10.64 -2.08 -8.97
CA MET A 297 10.14 -1.57 -7.71
C MET A 297 9.89 -2.72 -6.74
N MET A 298 10.03 -2.43 -5.46
CA MET A 298 9.68 -3.28 -4.34
C MET A 298 8.52 -2.65 -3.59
N SER A 299 7.52 -3.46 -3.25
CA SER A 299 6.47 -3.11 -2.29
C SER A 299 6.61 -3.98 -1.05
N ILE A 300 6.39 -3.38 0.11
CA ILE A 300 6.48 -4.04 1.42
C ILE A 300 5.06 -4.38 1.88
N PHE A 301 4.80 -5.65 2.23
CA PHE A 301 3.53 -6.04 2.83
C PHE A 301 3.51 -5.78 4.33
N GLU A 302 2.32 -5.84 4.92
CA GLU A 302 2.19 -5.85 6.37
C GLU A 302 2.99 -7.02 6.98
N PRO A 303 3.75 -6.81 8.07
CA PRO A 303 4.38 -7.90 8.79
C PRO A 303 3.35 -8.93 9.27
N GLY A 304 3.71 -10.21 9.18
CA GLY A 304 2.88 -11.31 9.67
C GLY A 304 2.78 -12.47 8.69
N SER A 305 2.15 -13.55 9.17
CA SER A 305 2.10 -14.83 8.45
C SER A 305 1.12 -14.86 7.26
N GLU A 306 0.05 -14.05 7.30
CA GLU A 306 -1.01 -14.02 6.28
C GLU A 306 -1.34 -12.57 5.86
N PRO A 307 -0.39 -11.82 5.27
CA PRO A 307 -0.66 -10.44 4.85
C PRO A 307 -1.73 -10.36 3.76
N LEU A 308 -1.83 -11.41 2.92
CA LEU A 308 -2.74 -11.49 1.77
C LEU A 308 -3.64 -12.73 1.88
N PRO A 309 -4.91 -12.58 2.31
CA PRO A 309 -5.80 -13.73 2.54
C PRO A 309 -6.04 -14.62 1.33
N TRP A 310 -5.95 -14.06 0.11
CA TRP A 310 -6.13 -14.82 -1.13
C TRP A 310 -4.89 -15.62 -1.55
N LEU A 311 -3.72 -15.37 -0.95
CA LEU A 311 -2.54 -16.23 -1.08
C LEU A 311 -2.37 -17.17 0.12
N GLY A 312 -2.97 -16.84 1.26
CA GLY A 312 -2.83 -17.59 2.51
C GLY A 312 -1.47 -17.35 3.16
N LYS A 313 -0.95 -18.35 3.87
CA LYS A 313 0.35 -18.26 4.53
C LYS A 313 1.47 -18.27 3.50
N ILE A 314 2.26 -17.20 3.43
CA ILE A 314 3.37 -17.12 2.46
C ILE A 314 4.39 -18.22 2.72
N SER A 315 4.63 -18.58 3.98
CA SER A 315 5.51 -19.69 4.37
C SER A 315 5.03 -21.08 3.93
N HIS A 316 3.77 -21.22 3.52
CA HIS A 316 3.22 -22.46 2.97
C HIS A 316 3.21 -22.50 1.44
N LEU A 317 3.63 -21.42 0.78
CA LEU A 317 3.76 -21.41 -0.68
C LEU A 317 4.98 -22.25 -1.07
N GLY A 318 4.72 -23.33 -1.81
CA GLY A 318 5.73 -24.27 -2.27
C GLY A 318 5.95 -24.22 -3.78
N PRO A 319 7.05 -24.80 -4.28
CA PRO A 319 7.30 -24.89 -5.71
C PRO A 319 6.31 -25.84 -6.38
N ILE A 320 5.91 -25.53 -7.61
CA ILE A 320 5.00 -26.37 -8.43
C ILE A 320 5.55 -27.79 -8.65
N SER A 321 6.87 -27.98 -8.56
CA SER A 321 7.53 -29.29 -8.70
C SER A 321 7.21 -30.28 -7.56
N GLU A 322 6.77 -29.78 -6.40
CA GLU A 322 6.35 -30.60 -5.26
C GLU A 322 4.85 -30.92 -5.28
N ALA A 323 4.08 -30.27 -6.15
CA ALA A 323 2.66 -30.55 -6.33
C ALA A 323 2.46 -31.84 -7.14
N THR A 324 1.39 -32.58 -6.85
CA THR A 324 1.04 -33.80 -7.61
C THR A 324 0.68 -33.52 -9.05
N GLU A 325 0.08 -32.36 -9.30
CA GLU A 325 -0.32 -31.87 -10.62
C GLU A 325 0.01 -30.37 -10.69
N ASN A 326 0.33 -29.85 -11.88
CA ASN A 326 0.58 -28.41 -12.04
C ASN A 326 -0.71 -27.62 -11.75
N PRO A 327 -0.76 -26.79 -10.69
CA PRO A 327 -1.98 -26.06 -10.34
C PRO A 327 -2.38 -25.01 -11.39
N TYR A 328 -1.44 -24.60 -12.24
CA TYR A 328 -1.68 -23.68 -13.36
C TYR A 328 -2.20 -24.40 -14.63
N GLY A 329 -2.22 -25.73 -14.62
CA GLY A 329 -2.55 -26.55 -15.78
C GLY A 329 -1.40 -26.67 -16.77
N GLU A 330 -1.48 -27.61 -17.71
CA GLU A 330 -0.43 -27.82 -18.73
C GLU A 330 -0.36 -26.65 -19.74
N ASP A 331 -1.50 -26.01 -20.01
CA ASP A 331 -1.65 -24.89 -20.94
C ASP A 331 -1.71 -23.51 -20.23
N ASP A 332 -1.37 -23.45 -18.94
CA ASP A 332 -1.39 -22.21 -18.15
C ASP A 332 -2.75 -21.48 -18.14
N ASN A 333 -3.83 -22.28 -18.02
CA ASN A 333 -5.22 -21.81 -18.14
C ASN A 333 -6.00 -21.88 -16.82
N LYS A 334 -5.34 -22.28 -15.74
CA LYS A 334 -5.89 -22.36 -14.39
C LYS A 334 -4.97 -21.59 -13.44
N SER A 335 -5.46 -21.34 -12.23
CA SER A 335 -4.65 -20.81 -11.14
C SER A 335 -5.10 -21.45 -9.83
N PRO A 336 -4.16 -21.73 -8.89
CA PRO A 336 -4.51 -22.10 -7.52
C PRO A 336 -5.11 -20.93 -6.73
N PHE A 337 -5.02 -19.71 -7.26
CA PHE A 337 -5.49 -18.48 -6.63
C PHE A 337 -6.75 -17.94 -7.35
N PRO A 338 -7.56 -17.12 -6.65
CA PRO A 338 -7.47 -16.75 -5.23
C PRO A 338 -7.95 -17.89 -4.30
N LEU A 339 -7.32 -18.01 -3.13
CA LEU A 339 -7.83 -18.85 -2.05
C LEU A 339 -9.19 -18.30 -1.57
N GLN A 340 -10.20 -19.17 -1.56
CA GLN A 340 -11.52 -18.80 -1.09
C GLN A 340 -11.57 -18.81 0.44
N PRO A 341 -12.24 -17.84 1.07
CA PRO A 341 -12.45 -17.88 2.51
C PRO A 341 -13.32 -19.08 2.89
N GLN A 342 -13.02 -19.71 4.03
CA GLN A 342 -13.78 -20.85 4.56
C GLN A 342 -15.28 -20.55 4.70
N VAL A 343 -15.61 -19.29 5.01
CA VAL A 343 -16.99 -18.82 5.14
C VAL A 343 -17.28 -17.74 4.09
N LYS A 344 -18.29 -18.01 3.26
CA LYS A 344 -18.78 -17.05 2.27
C LYS A 344 -19.31 -15.79 2.94
N ARG A 345 -19.00 -14.63 2.35
CA ARG A 345 -19.52 -13.33 2.80
C ARG A 345 -20.99 -13.19 2.43
N SER A 346 -21.69 -12.28 3.11
CA SER A 346 -23.14 -12.05 2.93
C SER A 346 -23.55 -11.75 1.49
N TYR A 347 -22.72 -11.06 0.71
CA TYR A 347 -22.97 -10.76 -0.71
C TYR A 347 -22.65 -11.91 -1.66
N ALA A 348 -21.85 -12.90 -1.22
CA ALA A 348 -21.46 -14.08 -1.99
C ALA A 348 -22.29 -15.32 -1.63
N GLN A 349 -23.30 -15.14 -0.77
CA GLN A 349 -24.25 -16.18 -0.40
C GLN A 349 -25.66 -15.61 -0.36
N THR A 350 -26.67 -16.48 -0.40
CA THR A 350 -28.05 -16.04 -0.29
C THR A 350 -28.35 -15.68 1.16
N VAL A 351 -28.60 -14.40 1.42
CA VAL A 351 -29.06 -13.89 2.73
C VAL A 351 -30.45 -13.27 2.58
N THR A 352 -31.22 -13.27 3.66
CA THR A 352 -32.57 -12.69 3.69
C THR A 352 -32.58 -11.46 4.59
N VAL A 353 -33.00 -10.31 4.05
CA VAL A 353 -33.02 -9.02 4.76
C VAL A 353 -34.36 -8.32 4.53
N TRP A 354 -35.19 -8.24 5.57
CA TRP A 354 -36.54 -7.65 5.51
C TRP A 354 -36.70 -6.40 6.39
N ILE A 355 -35.60 -5.69 6.66
CA ILE A 355 -35.64 -4.40 7.38
C ILE A 355 -36.39 -3.34 6.55
N LYS A 356 -36.23 -3.37 5.22
CA LYS A 356 -36.94 -2.49 4.28
C LYS A 356 -38.05 -3.26 3.56
N ALA A 357 -39.21 -2.63 3.39
CA ALA A 357 -40.37 -3.22 2.72
C ALA A 357 -40.05 -3.72 1.29
N SER A 358 -39.17 -3.03 0.55
CA SER A 358 -38.76 -3.42 -0.79
C SER A 358 -38.05 -4.79 -0.85
N GLY A 359 -37.27 -5.14 0.17
CA GLY A 359 -36.60 -6.44 0.25
C GLY A 359 -37.60 -7.58 0.36
N LEU A 360 -38.57 -7.43 1.28
CA LEU A 360 -39.66 -8.39 1.45
C LEU A 360 -40.51 -8.52 0.18
N GLN A 361 -40.90 -7.40 -0.43
CA GLN A 361 -41.67 -7.39 -1.67
C GLN A 361 -40.93 -8.10 -2.80
N THR A 362 -39.61 -7.92 -2.91
CA THR A 362 -38.79 -8.57 -3.94
C THR A 362 -38.80 -10.09 -3.80
N ASP A 363 -38.65 -10.60 -2.57
CA ASP A 363 -38.69 -12.05 -2.30
C ASP A 363 -40.06 -12.66 -2.62
N VAL A 364 -41.14 -12.02 -2.17
CA VAL A 364 -42.51 -12.48 -2.47
C VAL A 364 -42.78 -12.42 -3.97
N GLN A 365 -42.41 -11.33 -4.65
CA GLN A 365 -42.57 -11.23 -6.11
C GLN A 365 -41.80 -12.30 -6.86
N LYS A 366 -40.60 -12.68 -6.40
CA LYS A 366 -39.81 -13.75 -7.02
C LYS A 366 -40.51 -15.11 -6.89
N ILE A 367 -41.14 -15.39 -5.75
CA ILE A 367 -41.98 -16.58 -5.55
C ILE A 367 -43.17 -16.55 -6.52
N LEU A 368 -43.93 -15.44 -6.58
CA LEU A 368 -45.12 -15.32 -7.45
C LEU A 368 -44.77 -15.43 -8.95
N ARG A 369 -43.62 -14.90 -9.38
CA ARG A 369 -43.15 -15.05 -10.77
C ARG A 369 -42.87 -16.52 -11.12
N ASN A 370 -42.33 -17.30 -10.19
CA ASN A 370 -42.08 -18.72 -10.39
C ASN A 370 -43.37 -19.54 -10.31
N ALA A 371 -44.30 -19.15 -9.42
CA ALA A 371 -45.63 -19.76 -9.28
C ALA A 371 -46.42 -19.77 -10.60
N ARG A 372 -46.39 -18.66 -11.35
CA ARG A 372 -47.08 -18.53 -12.66
C ARG A 372 -46.45 -19.36 -13.78
N LYS A 373 -45.28 -19.96 -13.55
CA LYS A 373 -44.52 -20.76 -14.53
C LYS A 373 -44.44 -22.23 -14.12
N LEU A 374 -45.38 -22.70 -13.32
CA LEU A 374 -45.47 -24.12 -12.97
C LEU A 374 -46.12 -24.90 -14.13
N PRO A 375 -45.67 -26.13 -14.43
CA PRO A 375 -44.67 -26.93 -13.70
C PRO A 375 -43.20 -26.66 -14.05
N GLU A 376 -42.90 -25.84 -15.08
CA GLU A 376 -41.53 -25.65 -15.60
C GLU A 376 -40.53 -25.14 -14.54
N LYS A 377 -40.99 -24.33 -13.57
CA LYS A 377 -40.16 -23.72 -12.52
C LYS A 377 -40.38 -24.31 -11.12
N THR A 378 -40.90 -25.53 -11.03
CA THR A 378 -41.21 -26.20 -9.74
C THR A 378 -40.04 -26.20 -8.77
N GLN A 379 -38.85 -26.64 -9.17
CA GLN A 379 -37.69 -26.69 -8.27
C GLN A 379 -37.30 -25.32 -7.72
N THR A 380 -37.28 -24.29 -8.58
CA THR A 380 -36.96 -22.92 -8.18
C THR A 380 -38.06 -22.29 -7.32
N PHE A 381 -39.33 -22.59 -7.59
CA PHE A 381 -40.46 -22.13 -6.78
C PHE A 381 -40.35 -22.64 -5.33
N TYR A 382 -40.20 -23.96 -5.15
CA TYR A 382 -40.08 -24.55 -3.81
C TYR A 382 -38.78 -24.16 -3.09
N LYS A 383 -37.68 -23.92 -3.80
CA LYS A 383 -36.44 -23.41 -3.20
C LYS A 383 -36.63 -22.01 -2.60
N GLU A 384 -37.28 -21.11 -3.35
CA GLU A 384 -37.54 -19.74 -2.89
C GLU A 384 -38.61 -19.71 -1.78
N LEU A 385 -39.63 -20.55 -1.89
CA LEU A 385 -40.68 -20.70 -0.88
C LEU A 385 -40.10 -21.18 0.46
N ASN A 386 -39.24 -22.22 0.44
CA ASN A 386 -38.58 -22.72 1.64
C ASN A 386 -37.57 -21.72 2.21
N ARG A 387 -36.91 -20.90 1.36
CA ARG A 387 -36.06 -19.79 1.86
C ARG A 387 -36.89 -18.80 2.65
N LEU A 388 -38.01 -18.31 2.09
CA LEU A 388 -38.91 -17.40 2.77
C LEU A 388 -39.45 -18.03 4.05
N ARG A 389 -39.86 -19.32 4.00
CA ARG A 389 -40.33 -20.05 5.17
C ARG A 389 -39.31 -20.04 6.30
N LYS A 390 -38.09 -20.52 6.03
CA LYS A 390 -37.01 -20.57 7.02
C LYS A 390 -36.68 -19.21 7.61
N ALA A 391 -36.63 -18.16 6.78
CA ALA A 391 -36.37 -16.81 7.25
C ALA A 391 -37.51 -16.27 8.14
N ALA A 392 -38.77 -16.48 7.76
CA ALA A 392 -39.92 -16.05 8.55
C ALA A 392 -39.97 -16.77 9.91
N LEU A 393 -39.65 -18.08 9.94
CA LEU A 393 -39.54 -18.83 11.19
C LEU A 393 -38.41 -18.31 12.08
N ALA A 394 -37.23 -18.06 11.51
CA ALA A 394 -36.08 -17.54 12.26
C ALA A 394 -36.33 -16.13 12.83
N PHE A 395 -37.05 -15.27 12.10
CA PHE A 395 -37.41 -13.93 12.56
C PHE A 395 -38.66 -13.92 13.46
N GLY A 396 -39.38 -15.04 13.60
CA GLY A 396 -40.67 -15.08 14.29
C GLY A 396 -41.79 -14.31 13.57
N PHE A 397 -41.68 -14.11 12.25
CA PHE A 397 -42.65 -13.37 11.45
C PHE A 397 -43.73 -14.27 10.84
N TRP A 398 -44.54 -14.90 11.69
CA TRP A 398 -45.53 -15.92 11.31
C TRP A 398 -46.66 -15.39 10.42
N GLU A 399 -47.03 -14.12 10.59
CA GLU A 399 -48.08 -13.47 9.78
C GLU A 399 -47.69 -13.40 8.31
N LEU A 400 -46.39 -13.30 8.00
CA LEU A 400 -45.92 -13.34 6.62
C LEU A 400 -46.22 -14.68 5.95
N LEU A 401 -46.09 -15.80 6.68
CA LEU A 401 -46.39 -17.12 6.14
C LEU A 401 -47.87 -17.25 5.78
N LYS A 402 -48.77 -16.71 6.63
CA LYS A 402 -50.21 -16.66 6.35
C LYS A 402 -50.49 -15.79 5.12
N GLY A 403 -49.92 -14.58 5.09
CA GLY A 403 -50.10 -13.66 3.96
C GLY A 403 -49.59 -14.22 2.63
N VAL A 404 -48.44 -14.90 2.62
CA VAL A 404 -47.93 -15.54 1.39
C VAL A 404 -48.77 -16.74 0.98
N ALA A 405 -49.30 -17.53 1.93
CA ALA A 405 -50.22 -18.62 1.60
C ALA A 405 -51.51 -18.12 0.94
N ASP A 406 -52.12 -17.06 1.48
CA ASP A 406 -53.32 -16.46 0.90
C ASP A 406 -53.06 -15.87 -0.50
N LEU A 407 -51.85 -15.33 -0.73
CA LEU A 407 -51.42 -14.91 -2.07
C LEU A 407 -51.30 -16.08 -3.05
N LEU A 408 -50.77 -17.24 -2.60
CA LEU A 408 -50.65 -18.43 -3.45
C LEU A 408 -52.03 -19.03 -3.78
N GLU A 409 -52.97 -19.06 -2.83
CA GLU A 409 -54.36 -19.46 -3.07
C GLU A 409 -55.01 -18.53 -4.11
N ARG A 410 -54.81 -17.22 -3.96
CA ARG A 410 -55.31 -16.24 -4.93
C ARG A 410 -54.71 -16.47 -6.32
N GLU A 411 -53.41 -16.67 -6.45
CA GLU A 411 -52.78 -16.97 -7.75
C GLU A 411 -53.32 -18.29 -8.34
N CYS A 412 -53.60 -19.30 -7.51
CA CYS A 412 -54.21 -20.55 -7.97
C CYS A 412 -55.59 -20.31 -8.61
N THR A 413 -56.41 -19.42 -8.04
CA THR A 413 -57.72 -19.04 -8.62
C THR A 413 -57.63 -18.17 -9.87
N LEU A 414 -56.48 -17.52 -10.10
CA LEU A 414 -56.24 -16.61 -11.22
C LEU A 414 -55.43 -17.27 -12.35
N LEU A 415 -55.21 -18.58 -12.29
CA LEU A 415 -54.55 -19.32 -13.35
C LEU A 415 -55.37 -19.22 -14.65
N PRO A 416 -54.74 -18.93 -15.80
CA PRO A 416 -55.43 -18.96 -17.10
C PRO A 416 -55.95 -20.36 -17.44
N ASP A 417 -57.00 -20.44 -18.26
CA ASP A 417 -57.52 -21.73 -18.76
C ASP A 417 -56.50 -22.55 -19.57
N SER A 418 -55.43 -21.90 -20.06
CA SER A 418 -54.30 -22.52 -20.74
C SER A 418 -53.18 -23.00 -19.81
N ALA A 419 -53.31 -22.83 -18.50
CA ALA A 419 -52.31 -23.27 -17.53
C ALA A 419 -52.30 -24.80 -17.40
N HIS A 420 -51.12 -25.36 -17.16
CA HIS A 420 -50.96 -26.79 -16.95
C HIS A 420 -51.66 -27.23 -15.65
N PRO A 421 -52.38 -28.37 -15.63
CA PRO A 421 -53.16 -28.80 -14.46
C PRO A 421 -52.33 -28.96 -13.19
N ASP A 422 -51.08 -29.41 -13.31
CA ASP A 422 -50.14 -29.52 -12.17
C ASP A 422 -49.94 -28.19 -11.41
N ALA A 423 -50.01 -27.04 -12.09
CA ALA A 423 -49.81 -25.74 -11.44
C ALA A 423 -50.80 -25.51 -10.29
N ALA A 424 -52.07 -25.86 -10.47
CA ALA A 424 -53.10 -25.70 -9.45
C ALA A 424 -52.86 -26.61 -8.22
N PHE A 425 -52.43 -27.85 -8.46
CA PHE A 425 -52.09 -28.81 -7.40
C PHE A 425 -50.88 -28.32 -6.58
N GLN A 426 -49.82 -27.88 -7.25
CA GLN A 426 -48.61 -27.40 -6.58
C GLN A 426 -48.87 -26.12 -5.77
N LEU A 427 -49.65 -25.17 -6.29
CA LEU A 427 -49.95 -23.92 -5.57
C LEU A 427 -50.83 -24.16 -4.33
N SER A 428 -51.87 -24.98 -4.48
CA SER A 428 -52.76 -25.34 -3.37
C SER A 428 -52.01 -26.08 -2.26
N HIS A 429 -51.17 -27.04 -2.64
CA HIS A 429 -50.31 -27.77 -1.70
C HIS A 429 -49.34 -26.82 -0.98
N ALA A 430 -48.61 -25.97 -1.72
CA ALA A 430 -47.68 -25.02 -1.14
C ALA A 430 -48.34 -24.04 -0.15
N ALA A 431 -49.54 -23.54 -0.48
CA ALA A 431 -50.29 -22.65 0.40
C ALA A 431 -50.73 -23.35 1.69
N GLN A 432 -51.28 -24.56 1.59
CA GLN A 432 -51.69 -25.35 2.75
C GLN A 432 -50.51 -25.63 3.68
N GLN A 433 -49.36 -26.02 3.12
CA GLN A 433 -48.14 -26.28 3.89
C GLN A 433 -47.59 -25.02 4.58
N LEU A 434 -47.66 -23.83 3.94
CA LEU A 434 -47.32 -22.57 4.59
C LEU A 434 -48.26 -22.23 5.75
N LYS A 435 -49.58 -22.45 5.58
CA LYS A 435 -50.55 -22.23 6.66
C LYS A 435 -50.25 -23.11 7.85
N LEU A 436 -49.95 -24.40 7.62
CA LEU A 436 -49.53 -25.32 8.68
C LEU A 436 -48.23 -24.84 9.38
N ALA A 437 -47.24 -24.39 8.62
CA ALA A 437 -46.00 -23.84 9.18
C ALA A 437 -46.22 -22.57 10.02
N SER A 438 -47.25 -21.77 9.71
CA SER A 438 -47.57 -20.52 10.42
C SER A 438 -48.20 -20.71 11.82
N THR A 439 -48.58 -21.94 12.17
CA THR A 439 -49.28 -22.25 13.44
C THR A 439 -48.35 -22.47 14.64
N GLY A 440 -47.03 -22.56 14.43
CA GLY A 440 -46.02 -22.64 15.50
C GLY A 440 -45.85 -24.02 16.16
N ASP A 441 -46.94 -24.78 16.35
CA ASP A 441 -46.94 -26.02 17.16
C ASP A 441 -46.80 -27.33 16.37
N SER A 442 -46.49 -27.25 15.07
CA SER A 442 -46.51 -28.41 14.17
C SER A 442 -45.12 -28.84 13.70
N GLN A 443 -44.97 -30.11 13.30
CA GLN A 443 -43.81 -30.62 12.56
C GLN A 443 -43.46 -29.77 11.33
N TYR A 444 -44.46 -29.10 10.75
CA TYR A 444 -44.33 -28.19 9.60
C TYR A 444 -43.70 -26.84 9.95
N ALA A 445 -43.63 -26.47 11.23
CA ALA A 445 -42.97 -25.24 11.72
C ALA A 445 -41.48 -25.48 12.06
N ALA A 446 -41.00 -26.73 12.02
CA ALA A 446 -39.58 -27.04 12.25
C ALA A 446 -38.70 -26.40 11.17
N PHE A 447 -37.56 -25.82 11.56
CA PHE A 447 -36.65 -25.13 10.64
C PHE A 447 -36.09 -26.05 9.54
N ASP A 448 -35.81 -27.30 9.87
CA ASP A 448 -35.24 -28.29 8.94
C ASP A 448 -36.27 -28.93 8.01
N HIS A 449 -37.57 -28.83 8.32
CA HIS A 449 -38.63 -29.41 7.51
C HIS A 449 -38.87 -28.59 6.24
N ASN A 450 -38.46 -29.09 5.08
CA ASN A 450 -38.74 -28.44 3.80
C ASN A 450 -40.09 -28.88 3.21
N ILE A 451 -40.80 -27.94 2.58
CA ILE A 451 -41.97 -28.21 1.76
C ILE A 451 -41.49 -28.83 0.45
N VAL A 452 -41.93 -30.05 0.19
CA VAL A 452 -41.57 -30.84 -1.00
C VAL A 452 -42.69 -30.75 -2.03
N PRO A 453 -42.39 -30.69 -3.34
CA PRO A 453 -43.42 -30.75 -4.39
C PRO A 453 -44.33 -31.96 -4.24
N MET A 454 -45.60 -31.80 -4.61
CA MET A 454 -46.53 -32.93 -4.67
C MET A 454 -46.16 -33.81 -5.87
N HIS A 455 -46.10 -35.12 -5.68
CA HIS A 455 -45.96 -36.05 -6.81
C HIS A 455 -47.30 -36.14 -7.54
N THR A 456 -47.31 -35.74 -8.81
CA THR A 456 -48.48 -35.81 -9.67
C THR A 456 -48.19 -36.68 -10.89
N ASP A 457 -49.19 -37.45 -11.32
CA ASP A 457 -49.05 -38.41 -12.44
C ASP A 457 -49.23 -37.74 -13.81
N PHE A 458 -48.97 -36.44 -13.92
CA PHE A 458 -49.12 -35.67 -15.17
C PHE A 458 -47.89 -35.73 -16.08
N SER A 459 -46.82 -36.40 -15.65
CA SER A 459 -45.66 -36.70 -16.50
C SER A 459 -45.82 -38.07 -17.16
N SER A 460 -46.36 -38.10 -18.38
CA SER A 460 -46.24 -39.20 -19.34
C SER A 460 -45.16 -38.90 -20.37
#